data_AF-A0A8S0GTW9-F1
#
_entry.id   AF-A0A8S0GTW9-F1
#
_cell.length_a   1.000
_cell.length_b   1.000
_cell.length_c   1.000
_cell.angle_alpha   90.00
_cell.angle_beta   90.00
_cell.angle_gamma   90.00
#
_symmetry.space_group_name_H-M   'P 1'
#
loop_
_entity.id
_entity.type
_entity.pdbx_description
1 polymer ?
#
loop_
_entity_poly.entity_id
_entity_poly.type
_entity_poly.pdbx_seq_one_letter_code
_entity_poly.pdbx_strand_id
1 'polypeptide(L)'
;MTATSGIQGRCAHCQTLLELEPWQLNAMALHEPFNCHHCHKPLKLSCPQQIKRLKSLGSLATLRATLIVLCATVLLVTLVLEWVGLVSLGQQLSVSTLMLASYLLVMGIARRRQRRPLLLQAG
;
A
#
# COMPACT_ATOMS: atom_id res chain seq x y z
N MET A 1 9.02 -15.04 10.03
CA MET A 1 7.96 -14.01 9.94
C MET A 1 7.61 -13.82 8.47
N THR A 2 6.46 -14.30 8.00
CA THR A 2 6.00 -14.05 6.64
C THR A 2 5.41 -12.65 6.58
N ALA A 3 5.94 -11.80 5.72
CA ALA A 3 5.41 -10.45 5.51
C ALA A 3 4.02 -10.57 4.89
N THR A 4 2.98 -10.33 5.67
CA THR A 4 1.63 -10.28 5.13
C THR A 4 1.47 -9.01 4.31
N SER A 5 0.94 -9.15 3.10
CA SER A 5 0.69 -8.02 2.22
C SER A 5 -0.46 -7.13 2.72
N GLY A 6 -1.30 -7.66 3.63
CA GLY A 6 -2.55 -7.04 4.07
C GLY A 6 -3.60 -6.93 2.96
N ILE A 7 -3.36 -7.56 1.80
CA ILE A 7 -4.26 -7.56 0.64
C ILE A 7 -5.08 -8.85 0.70
N GLN A 8 -6.40 -8.71 0.59
CA GLN A 8 -7.31 -9.84 0.57
C GLN A 8 -7.71 -10.20 -0.86
N GLY A 9 -7.86 -11.48 -1.13
CA GLY A 9 -8.50 -12.04 -2.33
C GLY A 9 -9.76 -12.79 -1.94
N ARG A 10 -10.70 -12.93 -2.86
CA ARG A 10 -11.90 -13.76 -2.71
C ARG A 10 -11.93 -14.77 -3.84
N CYS A 11 -11.98 -16.04 -3.49
CA CYS A 11 -12.05 -17.13 -4.45
C CYS A 11 -13.41 -17.17 -5.15
N ALA A 12 -13.47 -17.19 -6.48
CA ALA A 12 -14.74 -17.34 -7.21
C ALA A 12 -15.43 -18.69 -6.98
N HIS A 13 -14.67 -19.74 -6.63
CA HIS A 13 -15.22 -21.09 -6.45
C HIS A 13 -15.82 -21.30 -5.06
N CYS A 14 -15.06 -21.05 -4.00
CA CYS A 14 -15.50 -21.32 -2.62
C CYS A 14 -15.90 -20.06 -1.86
N GLN A 15 -15.80 -18.88 -2.47
CA GLN A 15 -16.16 -17.58 -1.89
C GLN A 15 -15.39 -17.18 -0.62
N THR A 16 -14.43 -18.01 -0.20
CA THR A 16 -13.57 -17.74 0.95
C THR A 16 -12.67 -16.54 0.68
N LEU A 17 -12.46 -15.74 1.72
CA LEU A 17 -11.46 -14.67 1.72
C LEU A 17 -10.09 -15.30 2.01
N LEU A 18 -9.11 -14.99 1.17
CA LEU A 18 -7.73 -15.40 1.32
C LEU A 18 -6.88 -14.16 1.62
N GLU A 19 -5.99 -14.27 2.58
CA GLU A 19 -4.92 -13.28 2.73
C GLU A 19 -3.83 -13.62 1.71
N LEU A 20 -3.61 -12.72 0.76
CA LEU A 20 -2.75 -12.98 -0.39
C LEU A 20 -1.28 -12.81 0.00
N GLU A 21 -0.48 -13.83 -0.26
CA GLU A 21 0.96 -13.78 -0.05
C GLU A 21 1.66 -12.94 -1.13
N PRO A 22 2.85 -12.37 -0.84
CA PRO A 22 3.60 -11.59 -1.82
C PRO A 22 3.85 -12.32 -3.15
N TRP A 23 4.15 -13.62 -3.11
CA TRP A 23 4.38 -14.42 -4.31
C TRP A 23 3.08 -14.62 -5.12
N GLN A 24 1.92 -14.73 -4.48
CA GLN A 24 0.61 -14.84 -5.16
C GLN A 24 0.26 -13.53 -5.87
N LEU A 25 0.57 -12.39 -5.24
CA LEU A 25 0.44 -11.07 -5.87
C LEU A 25 1.35 -10.95 -7.10
N ASN A 26 2.57 -11.48 -7.03
CA ASN A 26 3.49 -11.51 -8.15
C ASN A 26 3.00 -12.43 -9.28
N ALA A 27 2.54 -13.64 -8.95
CA ALA A 27 1.94 -14.57 -9.93
C ALA A 27 0.78 -13.90 -10.67
N MET A 28 -0.11 -13.19 -9.97
CA MET A 28 -1.20 -12.43 -10.60
C MET A 28 -0.69 -11.29 -11.49
N ALA A 29 0.39 -10.59 -11.11
CA ALA A 29 0.99 -9.55 -11.93
C ALA A 29 1.62 -10.12 -13.23
N LEU A 30 2.13 -11.34 -13.16
CA LEU A 30 2.67 -12.12 -14.29
C LEU A 30 1.58 -12.89 -15.06
N HIS A 31 0.32 -12.81 -14.65
CA HIS A 31 -0.82 -13.57 -15.21
C HIS A 31 -0.66 -15.09 -15.07
N GLU A 32 0.08 -15.56 -14.07
CA GLU A 32 0.21 -16.96 -13.71
C GLU A 32 -0.91 -17.38 -12.74
N PRO A 33 -1.53 -18.56 -12.93
CA PRO A 33 -2.52 -19.08 -12.00
C PRO A 33 -1.85 -19.63 -10.73
N PHE A 34 -2.57 -19.60 -9.61
CA PHE A 34 -2.18 -20.26 -8.37
C PHE A 34 -3.38 -20.98 -7.73
N ASN A 35 -3.13 -21.99 -6.91
CA ASN A 35 -4.23 -22.76 -6.33
C ASN A 35 -4.77 -22.11 -5.05
N CYS A 36 -6.09 -22.11 -4.90
CA CYS A 36 -6.74 -21.75 -3.64
C CYS A 36 -6.31 -22.72 -2.52
N HIS A 37 -5.89 -22.21 -1.37
CA HIS A 37 -5.55 -23.07 -0.22
C HIS A 37 -6.74 -23.85 0.35
N HIS A 38 -7.98 -23.41 0.09
CA HIS A 38 -9.19 -24.07 0.59
C HIS A 38 -9.76 -25.10 -0.38
N CYS A 39 -10.01 -24.71 -1.63
CA CYS A 39 -10.65 -25.59 -2.61
C CYS A 39 -9.68 -26.22 -3.62
N HIS A 40 -8.39 -25.91 -3.54
CA HIS A 40 -7.32 -26.38 -4.43
C HIS A 40 -7.53 -26.13 -5.93
N LYS A 41 -8.55 -25.34 -6.29
CA LYS A 41 -8.82 -24.95 -7.68
C LYS A 41 -7.91 -23.80 -8.11
N PRO A 42 -7.50 -23.77 -9.39
CA PRO A 42 -6.67 -22.69 -9.93
C PRO A 42 -7.45 -21.38 -9.92
N LEU A 43 -6.75 -20.33 -9.50
CA LEU A 43 -7.23 -18.96 -9.41
C LEU A 43 -6.33 -18.04 -10.21
N LYS A 44 -6.95 -17.08 -10.89
CA LYS A 44 -6.25 -16.04 -11.63
C LYS A 44 -6.99 -14.70 -11.52
N LEU A 45 -6.24 -13.61 -11.61
CA LEU A 45 -6.81 -12.27 -11.70
C LEU A 45 -6.92 -11.87 -13.18
N SER A 46 -8.08 -12.11 -13.80
CA SER A 46 -8.28 -11.80 -15.23
C SER A 46 -9.00 -10.46 -15.46
N CYS A 47 -9.61 -9.87 -14.42
CA CYS A 47 -10.30 -8.58 -14.57
C CYS A 47 -9.27 -7.44 -14.78
N PRO A 48 -9.29 -6.74 -15.94
CA PRO A 48 -8.30 -5.71 -16.25
C PRO A 48 -8.36 -4.53 -15.27
N GLN A 49 -9.54 -4.21 -14.74
CA GLN A 49 -9.70 -3.18 -13.72
C GLN A 49 -9.00 -3.57 -12.40
N GLN A 50 -9.08 -4.85 -12.01
CA GLN A 50 -8.44 -5.34 -10.80
C GLN A 50 -6.93 -5.48 -10.97
N ILE A 51 -6.44 -5.86 -12.16
CA ILE A 51 -5.01 -5.88 -12.48
C ILE A 51 -4.43 -4.46 -12.41
N LYS A 52 -5.11 -3.46 -13.00
CA LYS A 52 -4.71 -2.04 -12.88
C LYS A 52 -4.62 -1.61 -11.41
N ARG A 53 -5.59 -2.04 -10.60
CA ARG A 53 -5.59 -1.77 -9.16
C ARG A 53 -4.44 -2.45 -8.43
N LEU A 54 -4.12 -3.71 -8.76
CA LEU A 54 -2.96 -4.43 -8.24
C LEU A 54 -1.65 -3.72 -8.59
N LYS A 55 -1.49 -3.25 -9.83
CA LYS A 55 -0.33 -2.43 -10.22
C LYS A 55 -0.26 -1.11 -9.44
N SER A 56 -1.40 -0.46 -9.21
CA SER A 56 -1.45 0.75 -8.38
C SER A 56 -1.06 0.49 -6.91
N LEU A 57 -1.25 -0.74 -6.40
CA LEU A 57 -0.76 -1.13 -5.08
C LEU A 57 0.77 -1.17 -5.03
N GLY A 58 1.43 -1.60 -6.11
CA GLY A 58 2.89 -1.47 -6.26
C GLY A 58 3.37 -0.02 -6.18
N SER A 59 2.62 0.91 -6.79
CA SER A 59 2.91 2.35 -6.69
C SER A 59 2.66 2.95 -5.29
N LEU A 60 1.95 2.25 -4.39
CA LEU A 60 1.82 2.70 -3.00
C LEU A 60 3.12 2.52 -2.22
N ALA A 61 3.91 1.50 -2.54
CA ALA A 61 5.21 1.30 -1.91
C ALA A 61 6.17 2.44 -2.29
N THR A 62 6.20 2.82 -3.57
CA THR A 62 6.98 3.96 -4.03
C THR A 62 6.47 5.26 -3.43
N LEU A 63 5.14 5.45 -3.38
CA LEU A 63 4.52 6.63 -2.76
C LEU A 63 4.81 6.75 -1.25
N ARG A 64 4.87 5.63 -0.53
CA ARG A 64 5.29 5.63 0.87
C ARG A 64 6.75 6.07 1.01
N ALA A 65 7.65 5.54 0.17
CA ALA A 65 9.05 5.92 0.19
C ALA A 65 9.25 7.41 -0.14
N THR A 66 8.59 7.93 -1.18
CA THR A 66 8.68 9.34 -1.55
C THR A 66 8.12 10.26 -0.48
N LEU A 67 7.02 9.89 0.19
CA LEU A 67 6.49 10.65 1.32
C LEU A 67 7.46 10.68 2.50
N ILE A 68 8.11 9.56 2.83
CA ILE A 68 9.11 9.53 3.91
C ILE A 68 10.26 10.49 3.59
N VAL A 69 10.79 10.41 2.36
CA VAL A 69 11.86 11.32 1.92
C VAL A 69 11.40 12.77 1.99
N LEU A 70 10.22 13.08 1.47
CA LEU A 70 9.68 14.44 1.47
C LEU A 70 9.47 14.97 2.89
N CYS A 71 8.87 14.19 3.79
CA CYS A 71 8.72 14.57 5.20
C CYS A 71 10.08 14.80 5.86
N ALA A 72 11.05 13.92 5.65
CA ALA A 72 12.39 14.07 6.20
C ALA A 72 13.09 15.34 5.68
N THR A 73 13.01 15.61 4.38
CA THR A 73 13.58 16.82 3.77
C THR A 73 12.94 18.07 4.35
N VAL A 74 11.61 18.13 4.45
CA VAL A 74 10.93 19.31 5.00
C VAL A 74 11.30 19.53 6.46
N LEU A 75 11.31 18.48 7.28
CA LEU A 75 11.70 18.57 8.69
C LEU A 75 13.13 19.09 8.85
N LEU A 76 14.09 18.56 8.07
CA LEU A 76 15.47 19.02 8.07
C LEU A 76 15.59 20.49 7.65
N VAL A 77 14.92 20.89 6.57
CA VAL A 77 14.92 22.30 6.11
C VAL A 77 14.35 23.21 7.18
N THR A 78 13.22 22.85 7.81
CA THR A 78 12.64 23.67 8.88
C THR A 78 13.52 23.76 10.12
N LEU A 79 14.24 22.69 10.46
CA LEU A 79 15.18 22.70 11.57
C LEU A 79 16.35 23.65 11.31
N VAL A 80 16.89 23.66 10.07
CA VAL A 80 17.95 24.61 9.69
C VAL A 80 17.43 26.05 9.72
N LEU A 81 16.21 26.29 9.24
CA LEU A 81 15.60 27.63 9.28
C LEU A 81 15.35 28.12 10.72
N GLU A 82 14.96 27.22 11.62
CA GLU A 82 14.84 27.54 13.04
C GLU A 82 16.18 27.87 13.67
N TRP A 83 17.22 27.09 13.35
CA TRP A 83 18.57 27.30 13.84
C TRP A 83 19.18 28.65 13.43
N VAL A 84 18.87 29.12 12.21
CA VAL A 84 19.31 30.43 11.70
C VAL A 84 18.37 31.57 12.17
N GLY A 85 17.33 31.25 12.95
CA GLY A 85 16.40 32.24 13.53
C GLY A 85 15.35 32.76 12.55
N LEU A 86 15.18 32.12 11.38
CA LEU A 86 14.16 32.48 10.38
C LEU A 86 12.78 31.91 10.71
N VAL A 87 12.73 30.87 11.55
CA VAL A 87 11.52 30.17 11.97
C VAL A 87 11.55 30.01 13.49
N SER A 88 10.39 30.16 14.14
CA SER A 88 10.29 29.90 15.58
C SER A 88 10.07 28.41 15.88
N LEU A 89 10.45 27.98 17.08
CA LEU A 89 10.18 26.61 17.57
C LEU A 89 8.69 26.22 17.44
N GLY A 90 7.78 27.16 17.71
CA GLY A 90 6.33 26.93 17.56
C GLY A 90 5.91 26.67 16.10
N GLN A 91 6.52 27.38 15.16
CA GLN A 91 6.29 27.13 13.73
C GLN A 91 6.89 25.78 13.29
N GLN A 92 8.08 25.42 13.78
CA GLN A 92 8.69 24.11 13.49
C GLN A 92 7.82 22.95 14.00
N LEU A 93 7.31 23.03 15.23
CA LEU A 93 6.40 22.02 15.80
C LEU A 93 5.10 21.93 14.98
N SER A 94 4.56 23.06 14.53
CA SER A 94 3.38 23.09 13.67
C SER A 94 3.63 22.39 12.33
N VAL A 95 4.76 22.67 11.69
CA VAL A 95 5.13 21.99 10.42
C VAL A 95 5.34 20.50 10.65
N SER A 96 5.98 20.11 11.74
CA SER A 96 6.20 18.70 12.08
C SER A 96 4.88 17.95 12.26
N THR A 97 3.93 18.58 12.95
CA THR A 97 2.58 18.03 13.15
C THR A 97 1.83 17.89 11.82
N LEU A 98 1.91 18.91 10.95
CA LEU A 98 1.31 18.88 9.61
C LEU A 98 1.90 17.76 8.74
N MET A 99 3.22 17.58 8.76
CA MET A 99 3.89 16.51 8.02
C MET A 99 3.44 15.13 8.50
N LEU A 100 3.40 14.92 9.81
CA LEU A 100 2.92 13.65 10.38
C LEU A 100 1.45 13.39 10.02
N ALA A 101 0.58 14.39 10.15
CA ALA A 101 -0.83 14.29 9.79
C ALA A 101 -1.00 13.95 8.30
N SER A 102 -0.23 14.59 7.41
CA SER A 102 -0.26 14.32 5.97
C SER A 102 0.16 12.88 5.65
N TYR A 103 1.23 12.38 6.28
CA TYR A 103 1.71 11.02 6.11
C TYR A 103 0.66 10.01 6.58
N LEU A 104 0.08 10.20 7.76
CA LEU A 104 -0.96 9.34 8.32
C LEU A 104 -2.22 9.32 7.44
N LEU A 105 -2.64 10.49 6.94
CA LEU A 105 -3.78 10.62 6.05
C LEU A 105 -3.56 9.82 4.76
N VAL A 106 -2.43 10.03 4.09
CA VAL A 106 -2.13 9.34 2.84
C VAL A 106 -1.99 7.83 3.05
N MET A 107 -1.28 7.39 4.10
CA MET A 107 -1.17 5.98 4.45
C MET A 107 -2.50 5.36 4.87
N GLY A 108 -3.41 6.13 5.48
CA GLY A 108 -4.76 5.70 5.82
C GLY A 108 -5.62 5.50 4.57
N ILE A 109 -5.59 6.45 3.63
CA ILE A 109 -6.27 6.33 2.34
C ILE A 109 -5.73 5.13 1.56
N ALA A 110 -4.41 4.97 1.51
CA ALA A 110 -3.75 3.82 0.89
C ALA A 110 -4.29 2.52 1.49
N ARG A 111 -4.20 2.34 2.82
CA ARG A 111 -4.68 1.15 3.52
C ARG A 111 -6.16 0.86 3.27
N ARG A 112 -7.03 1.88 3.29
CA ARG A 112 -8.46 1.73 2.94
C ARG A 112 -8.65 1.23 1.52
N ARG A 113 -7.84 1.70 0.57
CA ARG A 113 -7.83 1.21 -0.82
C ARG A 113 -7.27 -0.21 -0.94
N GLN A 114 -6.42 -0.69 -0.04
CA GLN A 114 -5.93 -2.09 -0.08
C GLN A 114 -6.95 -3.09 0.48
N ARG A 115 -7.75 -2.68 1.49
CA ARG A 115 -8.68 -3.57 2.19
C ARG A 115 -9.86 -4.10 1.37
N ARG A 116 -10.19 -3.56 0.18
CA ARG A 116 -11.27 -4.19 -0.61
C ARG A 116 -10.71 -5.43 -1.33
N PRO A 117 -11.30 -6.61 -1.11
CA PRO A 117 -10.77 -7.85 -1.64
C PRO A 117 -10.75 -7.86 -3.18
N LEU A 118 -9.71 -8.47 -3.75
CA LEU A 118 -9.65 -8.79 -5.17
C LEU A 118 -10.55 -9.98 -5.46
N LEU A 119 -11.32 -9.94 -6.55
CA LEU A 119 -12.13 -11.09 -6.98
C LEU A 119 -11.26 -11.97 -7.87
N LEU A 120 -10.92 -13.15 -7.38
CA LEU A 120 -10.08 -14.11 -8.08
C LEU A 120 -10.99 -15.00 -8.92
N GLN A 121 -10.79 -15.00 -10.23
CA GLN A 121 -11.59 -15.77 -11.17
C GLN A 121 -11.00 -17.17 -11.33
N ALA A 122 -11.78 -18.09 -11.89
CA ALA A 122 -11.29 -19.41 -12.29
C ALA A 122 -10.16 -19.23 -13.30
N GLY A 123 -9.00 -19.82 -13.01
CA GLY A 123 -7.82 -19.83 -13.87
C GLY A 123 -7.82 -20.98 -14.87
#